data_AF-A0A1B9QX28-F1
#
_entry.id   AF-A0A1B9QX28-F1
#
_cell.length_a   1.000
_cell.length_b   1.000
_cell.length_c   1.000
_cell.angle_alpha   90.00
_cell.angle_beta   90.00
_cell.angle_gamma   90.00
#
_symmetry.space_group_name_H-M   'P 1'
#
loop_
_entity.id
_entity.type
_entity.pdbx_description
1 polymer ?
#
loop_
_entity_poly.entity_id
_entity_poly.type
_entity_poly.pdbx_seq_one_letter_code
_entity_poly.pdbx_strand_id
1 'polypeptide(L)'
;MSDSCLAQQGTKLDNTSTRWLPVFPLPIFLLSGGMQRLRIFEPKYLKMVSQATQNDGFIIGFFKKDNPFSVADWGTHVKIVNFDMGEDGVLTIDVLAESMVKFVNIDTQRDGLVIAESEPLAHWSSDQDTTSIEDDDVVGLSDTLKSVFDTHNEFSALYQTRYLRYSKWVCARLLEIIPLSLEEKEMFIQDISFAQLKELLSSMCEKNQKKSDPITSS
;
A
#
# COMPACT_ATOMS: atom_id res chain seq x y z
N MET A 1 24.85 57.61 6.85
CA MET A 1 25.11 56.76 8.03
C MET A 1 23.77 56.59 8.73
N SER A 2 23.11 55.45 8.86
CA SER A 2 23.25 54.09 8.36
C SER A 2 21.88 53.50 8.72
N ASP A 3 20.96 53.28 7.77
CA ASP A 3 19.71 52.56 8.08
C ASP A 3 19.72 51.22 7.37
N SER A 4 19.83 50.21 8.24
CA SER A 4 20.02 48.80 7.98
C SER A 4 18.70 48.14 7.56
N CYS A 5 18.71 47.58 6.35
CA CYS A 5 18.13 46.30 5.94
C CYS A 5 17.20 45.61 6.97
N LEU A 6 15.90 45.59 6.68
CA LEU A 6 14.95 44.61 7.20
C LEU A 6 14.57 43.68 6.04
N ALA A 7 15.36 42.63 5.85
CA ALA A 7 14.95 41.47 5.06
C ALA A 7 14.07 40.59 5.95
N GLN A 8 12.76 40.57 5.66
CA GLN A 8 11.88 39.50 6.13
C GLN A 8 12.20 38.24 5.32
N GLN A 9 12.92 37.30 5.93
CA GLN A 9 12.97 35.92 5.45
C GLN A 9 11.91 35.13 6.21
N GLY A 10 10.84 34.77 5.52
CA GLY A 10 9.88 33.79 5.99
C GLY A 10 10.57 32.44 6.16
N THR A 11 10.50 31.90 7.37
CA THR A 11 10.91 30.54 7.70
C THR A 11 9.98 29.57 6.98
N LYS A 12 10.46 29.01 5.87
CA LYS A 12 9.89 27.84 5.23
C LYS A 12 10.11 26.67 6.18
N LEU A 13 9.04 26.12 6.75
CA LEU A 13 9.09 24.90 7.57
C LEU A 13 9.62 23.75 6.69
N ASP A 14 10.84 23.30 6.97
CA ASP A 14 11.49 22.15 6.35
C ASP A 14 11.16 20.88 7.14
N ASN A 15 9.90 20.44 7.14
CA ASN A 15 9.53 19.24 7.89
C ASN A 15 9.87 17.92 7.16
N THR A 16 11.04 17.84 6.54
CA THR A 16 11.55 16.64 5.86
C THR A 16 12.76 16.09 6.63
N SER A 17 12.55 15.72 7.90
CA SER A 17 13.54 14.89 8.59
C SER A 17 13.47 13.49 8.02
N THR A 18 14.34 13.17 7.06
CA THR A 18 14.49 11.81 6.52
C THR A 18 14.89 10.88 7.67
N ARG A 19 13.98 10.01 8.10
CA ARG A 19 14.17 9.10 9.23
C ARG A 19 14.44 7.69 8.71
N TRP A 20 15.37 6.98 9.34
CA TRP A 20 15.60 5.57 9.10
C TRP A 20 14.44 4.76 9.68
N LEU A 21 13.71 4.04 8.82
CA LEU A 21 12.66 3.12 9.23
C LEU A 21 13.07 1.67 8.93
N PRO A 22 12.66 0.71 9.77
CA PRO A 22 12.80 -0.71 9.45
C PRO A 22 12.10 -1.08 8.14
N VAL A 23 12.71 -1.98 7.38
CA VAL A 23 12.14 -2.54 6.17
C VAL A 23 11.86 -4.03 6.39
N PHE A 24 10.60 -4.41 6.23
CA PHE A 24 10.17 -5.80 6.21
C PHE A 24 10.01 -6.27 4.76
N PRO A 25 10.98 -7.04 4.21
CA PRO A 25 10.88 -7.55 2.85
C PRO A 25 9.80 -8.62 2.74
N LEU A 26 8.79 -8.38 1.92
CA LEU A 26 7.69 -9.32 1.67
C LEU A 26 7.35 -9.37 0.17
N PRO A 27 6.94 -10.54 -0.35
CA PRO A 27 6.47 -10.68 -1.73
C PRO A 27 4.99 -10.29 -1.84
N ILE A 28 4.62 -9.12 -1.33
CA ILE A 28 3.23 -8.61 -1.36
C ILE A 28 3.20 -7.25 -2.04
N PHE A 29 2.15 -7.01 -2.83
CA PHE A 29 1.87 -5.71 -3.42
C PHE A 29 0.77 -5.06 -2.60
N LEU A 30 1.09 -3.95 -1.92
CA LEU A 30 0.18 -3.23 -1.04
C LEU A 30 0.20 -1.75 -1.44
N LEU A 31 -0.97 -1.14 -1.56
CA LEU A 31 -1.12 0.27 -1.90
C LEU A 31 -1.74 1.03 -0.72
N SER A 32 -1.60 2.35 -0.72
CA SER A 32 -2.20 3.25 0.27
C SER A 32 -3.68 2.93 0.54
N GLY A 33 -4.06 2.94 1.82
CA GLY A 33 -5.37 2.53 2.33
C GLY A 33 -5.62 1.01 2.36
N GLY A 34 -4.66 0.20 1.89
CA GLY A 34 -4.72 -1.25 1.92
C GLY A 34 -4.33 -1.80 3.29
N MET A 35 -4.86 -2.96 3.64
CA MET A 35 -4.59 -3.62 4.90
C MET A 35 -4.03 -5.02 4.70
N GLN A 36 -3.10 -5.41 5.56
CA GLN A 36 -2.47 -6.72 5.53
C GLN A 36 -2.34 -7.28 6.94
N ARG A 37 -2.73 -8.54 7.13
CA ARG A 37 -2.41 -9.32 8.32
C ARG A 37 -1.06 -10.00 8.16
N LEU A 38 -0.16 -9.80 9.10
CA LEU A 38 1.19 -10.37 9.11
C LEU A 38 1.40 -11.23 10.34
N ARG A 39 2.04 -12.39 10.17
CA ARG A 39 2.50 -13.25 11.27
C ARG A 39 3.99 -13.03 11.48
N ILE A 40 4.38 -12.68 12.70
CA ILE A 40 5.72 -12.25 13.05
C ILE A 40 6.33 -13.27 14.02
N PHE A 41 7.36 -13.97 13.56
CA PHE A 41 8.03 -15.01 14.37
C PHE A 41 9.55 -14.85 14.41
N GLU A 42 10.17 -14.16 13.44
CA GLU A 42 11.62 -13.96 13.47
C GLU A 42 12.02 -12.87 14.49
N PRO A 43 13.06 -13.09 15.31
CA PRO A 43 13.46 -12.17 16.38
C PRO A 43 13.70 -10.72 15.93
N LYS A 44 14.32 -10.52 14.76
CA LYS A 44 14.59 -9.17 14.23
C LYS A 44 13.30 -8.41 13.89
N TYR A 45 12.27 -9.10 13.41
CA TYR A 45 10.98 -8.48 13.11
C TYR A 45 10.12 -8.28 14.36
N LEU A 46 10.28 -9.09 15.41
CA LEU A 46 9.68 -8.80 16.72
C LEU A 46 10.21 -7.49 17.31
N LYS A 47 11.54 -7.25 17.21
CA LYS A 47 12.14 -5.97 17.61
C LYS A 47 11.63 -4.81 16.76
N MET A 48 11.56 -5.00 15.44
CA MET A 48 10.98 -4.02 14.51
C MET A 48 9.57 -3.62 14.94
N VAL A 49 8.70 -4.59 15.22
CA VAL A 49 7.31 -4.33 15.64
C VAL A 49 7.28 -3.48 16.91
N SER A 50 8.12 -3.79 17.90
CA SER A 50 8.24 -2.98 19.12
C SER A 50 8.68 -1.53 18.83
N GLN A 51 9.55 -1.31 17.85
CA GLN A 51 10.02 0.03 17.45
C GLN A 51 8.98 0.78 16.62
N ALA A 52 8.26 0.07 15.73
CA ALA A 52 7.27 0.64 14.83
C ALA A 52 6.10 1.29 15.60
N THR A 53 5.69 0.70 16.72
CA THR A 53 4.66 1.28 17.61
C THR A 53 5.06 2.65 18.17
N GLN A 54 6.36 2.95 18.26
CA GLN A 54 6.88 4.22 18.79
C GLN A 54 7.28 5.22 17.71
N ASN A 55 7.58 4.75 16.49
CA ASN A 55 8.24 5.52 15.44
C ASN A 55 7.40 5.66 14.15
N ASP A 56 6.07 5.68 14.30
CA ASP A 56 5.09 5.87 13.21
C ASP A 56 5.01 4.73 12.18
N GLY A 57 5.53 3.53 12.48
CA GLY A 57 5.38 2.37 11.62
C GLY A 57 6.70 1.78 11.11
N PHE A 58 6.61 1.07 9.98
CA PHE A 58 7.73 0.49 9.26
C PHE A 58 7.41 0.45 7.77
N ILE A 59 8.36 0.04 6.94
CA ILE A 59 8.17 -0.06 5.49
C ILE A 59 8.04 -1.53 5.10
N ILE A 60 7.01 -1.88 4.34
CA ILE A 60 6.98 -3.13 3.59
C ILE A 60 7.78 -2.91 2.31
N GLY A 61 8.95 -3.55 2.24
CA GLY A 61 9.83 -3.48 1.07
C GLY A 61 9.43 -4.53 0.05
N PHE A 62 9.20 -4.10 -1.19
CA PHE A 62 8.87 -5.01 -2.26
C PHE A 62 10.12 -5.79 -2.70
N PHE A 63 10.16 -7.09 -2.36
CA PHE A 63 11.32 -7.92 -2.61
C PHE A 63 11.08 -8.89 -3.77
N LYS A 64 11.91 -8.78 -4.83
CA LYS A 64 11.92 -9.72 -5.95
C LYS A 64 12.79 -10.92 -5.60
N LYS A 65 12.18 -12.09 -5.55
CA LYS A 65 12.80 -13.35 -5.10
C LYS A 65 13.98 -13.79 -5.97
N ASP A 66 14.04 -13.33 -7.23
CA ASP A 66 14.89 -13.91 -8.27
C ASP A 66 16.18 -13.10 -8.55
N ASN A 67 16.38 -11.97 -7.88
CA ASN A 67 17.63 -11.21 -7.98
C ASN A 67 17.99 -10.56 -6.63
N PRO A 68 18.96 -11.10 -5.86
CA PRO A 68 19.38 -10.54 -4.59
C PRO A 68 19.97 -9.11 -4.68
N PHE A 69 20.12 -8.56 -5.90
CA PHE A 69 20.59 -7.20 -6.15
C PHE A 69 19.50 -6.24 -6.68
N SER A 70 18.25 -6.68 -6.90
CA SER A 70 17.17 -5.78 -7.34
C SER A 70 16.02 -5.77 -6.34
N VAL A 71 16.22 -5.10 -5.21
CA VAL A 71 15.10 -4.56 -4.45
C VAL A 71 14.44 -3.50 -5.33
N ALA A 72 13.11 -3.45 -5.37
CA ALA A 72 12.47 -2.26 -5.91
C ALA A 72 12.99 -1.04 -5.13
N ASP A 73 13.23 0.08 -5.79
CA ASP A 73 13.67 1.31 -5.12
C ASP A 73 12.54 1.99 -4.33
N TRP A 74 11.45 1.28 -4.05
CA TRP A 74 10.27 1.75 -3.37
C TRP A 74 9.70 0.70 -2.40
N GLY A 75 8.84 1.17 -1.51
CA GLY A 75 8.07 0.34 -0.59
C GLY A 75 6.80 1.05 -0.15
N THR A 76 6.08 0.41 0.78
CA THR A 76 4.86 0.97 1.37
C THR A 76 5.09 1.25 2.84
N HIS A 77 4.95 2.50 3.25
CA HIS A 77 4.95 2.86 4.65
C HIS A 77 3.64 2.38 5.29
N VAL A 78 3.75 1.60 6.37
CA VAL A 78 2.61 1.00 7.05
C VAL A 78 2.63 1.29 8.54
N LYS A 79 1.44 1.50 9.11
CA LYS A 79 1.22 1.56 10.56
C LYS A 79 0.59 0.29 11.07
N ILE A 80 0.99 -0.12 12.27
CA ILE A 80 0.32 -1.22 12.97
C ILE A 80 -0.96 -0.66 13.59
N VAL A 81 -2.10 -1.23 13.21
CA VAL A 81 -3.42 -0.79 13.68
C VAL A 81 -4.08 -1.80 14.61
N ASN A 82 -3.59 -3.04 14.63
CA ASN A 82 -4.07 -4.07 15.54
C ASN A 82 -2.95 -5.06 15.89
N PHE A 83 -3.01 -5.59 17.11
CA PHE A 83 -2.15 -6.67 17.59
C PHE A 83 -3.03 -7.83 18.05
N ASP A 84 -2.62 -9.04 17.71
CA ASP A 84 -3.29 -10.25 18.13
C ASP A 84 -2.26 -11.36 18.39
N MET A 85 -2.66 -12.39 19.12
CA MET A 85 -1.89 -13.62 19.27
C MET A 85 -2.65 -14.74 18.60
N GLY A 86 -2.02 -15.36 17.60
CA GLY A 86 -2.58 -16.55 16.97
C GLY A 86 -2.78 -17.67 17.98
N GLU A 87 -3.64 -18.63 17.67
CA GLU A 87 -3.92 -19.79 18.52
C GLU A 87 -2.66 -20.62 18.84
N ASP A 88 -1.64 -20.50 17.98
CA ASP A 88 -0.32 -21.11 18.11
C ASP A 88 0.67 -20.28 18.96
N GLY A 89 0.24 -19.15 19.51
CA GLY A 89 1.05 -18.22 20.26
C GLY A 89 1.96 -17.33 19.41
N VAL A 90 1.80 -17.31 18.09
CA VAL A 90 2.57 -16.44 17.19
C VAL A 90 1.93 -15.06 17.12
N LEU A 91 2.76 -14.03 17.27
CA LEU A 91 2.31 -12.64 17.15
C LEU A 91 1.75 -12.39 15.75
N THR A 92 0.53 -11.87 15.71
CA THR A 92 -0.11 -11.41 14.48
C THR A 92 -0.36 -9.91 14.58
N ILE A 93 -0.13 -9.18 13.51
CA ILE A 93 -0.40 -7.75 13.43
C ILE A 93 -1.24 -7.46 12.18
N ASP A 94 -2.17 -6.51 12.29
CA ASP A 94 -2.78 -5.90 11.11
C ASP A 94 -2.10 -4.55 10.87
N VAL A 95 -1.69 -4.34 9.63
CA VAL A 95 -1.06 -3.09 9.21
C VAL A 95 -1.89 -2.38 8.16
N LEU A 96 -1.92 -1.05 8.24
CA LEU A 96 -2.55 -0.15 7.29
C LEU A 96 -1.46 0.56 6.49
N ALA A 97 -1.54 0.47 5.16
CA ALA A 97 -0.71 1.24 4.25
C ALA A 97 -1.11 2.71 4.27
N GLU A 98 -0.16 3.58 4.63
CA GLU A 98 -0.39 5.03 4.68
C GLU A 98 0.04 5.72 3.39
N SER A 99 1.23 5.36 2.89
CA SER A 99 1.81 6.01 1.73
C SER A 99 2.82 5.11 1.02
N MET A 100 3.04 5.42 -0.25
CA MET A 100 4.14 4.88 -1.03
C MET A 100 5.40 5.70 -0.73
N VAL A 101 6.55 5.04 -0.67
CA VAL A 101 7.83 5.69 -0.40
C VAL A 101 8.91 5.19 -1.35
N LYS A 102 9.84 6.08 -1.70
CA LYS A 102 11.03 5.75 -2.48
C LYS A 102 12.24 5.69 -1.55
N PHE A 103 13.05 4.65 -1.66
CA PHE A 103 14.28 4.52 -0.88
C PHE A 103 15.35 5.49 -1.39
N VAL A 104 15.90 6.28 -0.47
CA VAL A 104 17.03 7.18 -0.71
C VAL A 104 18.33 6.49 -0.31
N ASN A 105 18.35 5.90 0.89
CA ASN A 105 19.47 5.12 1.39
C ASN A 105 18.94 3.82 2.01
N ILE A 106 19.72 2.74 1.90
CA ILE A 106 19.41 1.43 2.49
C ILE A 106 20.64 0.96 3.25
N ASP A 107 20.44 0.43 4.46
CA ASP A 107 21.48 -0.18 5.27
C ASP A 107 20.95 -1.45 5.94
N THR A 108 21.86 -2.29 6.42
CA THR A 108 21.53 -3.53 7.14
C THR A 108 22.18 -3.51 8.51
N GLN A 109 21.35 -3.60 9.55
CA GLN A 109 21.82 -3.67 10.93
C GLN A 109 22.55 -4.98 11.20
N ARG A 110 23.28 -5.02 12.33
CA ARG A 110 24.10 -6.18 12.73
C ARG A 110 23.31 -7.49 12.86
N ASP A 111 22.01 -7.43 13.18
CA ASP A 111 21.13 -8.60 13.29
C ASP A 111 20.40 -8.95 11.98
N GLY A 112 20.79 -8.30 10.87
CA GLY A 112 20.23 -8.55 9.53
C GLY A 112 18.86 -7.89 9.30
N LEU A 113 18.44 -6.96 10.16
CA LEU A 113 17.30 -6.09 9.90
C LEU A 113 17.68 -5.02 8.88
N VAL A 114 16.95 -4.93 7.78
CA VAL A 114 17.14 -3.86 6.80
C VAL A 114 16.47 -2.59 7.33
N ILE A 115 17.12 -1.45 7.14
CA ILE A 115 16.59 -0.12 7.42
C ILE A 115 16.76 0.76 6.18
N ALA A 116 15.87 1.73 6.00
CA ALA A 116 15.97 2.67 4.90
C ALA A 116 15.58 4.08 5.32
N GLU A 117 16.29 5.06 4.77
CA GLU A 117 15.79 6.42 4.62
C GLU A 117 14.96 6.48 3.34
N SER A 118 13.80 7.11 3.43
CA SER A 118 12.88 7.18 2.31
C SER A 118 12.23 8.55 2.19
N GLU A 119 11.85 8.90 0.97
CA GLU A 119 11.04 10.06 0.66
C GLU A 119 9.65 9.63 0.19
N PRO A 120 8.61 10.47 0.37
CA PRO A 120 7.29 10.19 -0.19
C PRO A 120 7.36 9.98 -1.70
N LEU A 121 6.80 8.86 -2.17
CA LEU A 121 6.59 8.63 -3.59
C LEU A 121 5.19 9.12 -3.95
N ALA A 122 5.13 10.15 -4.80
CA ALA A 122 3.86 10.57 -5.40
C ALA A 122 3.25 9.37 -6.12
N HIS A 123 1.98 9.09 -5.79
CA HIS A 123 1.27 7.94 -6.32
C HIS A 123 -0.23 8.23 -6.30
N TRP A 124 -0.94 7.82 -7.35
CA TRP A 124 -2.39 8.03 -7.47
C TRP A 124 -3.19 7.41 -6.32
N SER A 125 -2.72 6.31 -5.72
CA SER A 125 -3.40 5.68 -4.57
C SER A 125 -3.17 6.42 -3.25
N SER A 126 -2.10 7.22 -3.15
CA SER A 126 -1.79 8.04 -1.96
C SER A 126 -2.64 9.31 -1.88
N ASP A 127 -3.38 9.61 -2.95
CA ASP A 127 -4.34 10.70 -2.96
C ASP A 127 -5.56 10.33 -2.11
N GLN A 128 -5.58 10.85 -0.89
CA GLN A 128 -6.66 10.69 0.08
C GLN A 128 -7.82 11.66 -0.17
N ASP A 129 -7.85 12.36 -1.32
CA ASP A 129 -8.95 13.24 -1.68
C ASP A 129 -10.24 12.43 -1.91
N THR A 130 -10.89 12.15 -0.79
CA THR A 130 -12.21 11.56 -0.66
C THR A 130 -13.32 12.61 -0.82
N THR A 131 -12.99 13.82 -1.27
CA THR A 131 -14.00 14.87 -1.54
C THR A 131 -14.49 14.85 -2.98
N SER A 132 -13.72 14.22 -3.89
CA SER A 132 -14.14 13.95 -5.26
C SER A 132 -15.04 12.71 -5.29
N ILE A 133 -16.29 12.86 -4.86
CA ILE A 133 -17.34 11.88 -5.13
C ILE A 133 -17.69 12.03 -6.62
N GLU A 134 -18.10 10.92 -7.25
CA GLU A 134 -18.73 10.85 -8.58
C GLU A 134 -17.78 10.44 -9.70
N ASP A 135 -17.57 9.13 -9.79
CA ASP A 135 -17.14 8.47 -11.02
C ASP A 135 -18.22 7.40 -11.28
N ASP A 136 -19.29 7.74 -12.01
CA ASP A 136 -20.36 6.78 -12.37
C ASP A 136 -19.79 5.51 -13.03
N ASP A 137 -18.62 5.66 -13.66
CA ASP A 137 -17.81 4.62 -14.28
C ASP A 137 -17.24 3.55 -13.31
N VAL A 138 -17.36 3.73 -11.99
CA VAL A 138 -16.79 2.82 -10.97
C VAL A 138 -17.82 1.90 -10.33
N VAL A 139 -19.11 2.04 -10.63
CA VAL A 139 -20.18 1.18 -10.06
C VAL A 139 -19.87 -0.30 -10.28
N GLY A 140 -19.53 -0.71 -11.51
CA GLY A 140 -19.22 -2.10 -11.83
C GLY A 140 -18.00 -2.66 -11.06
N LEU A 141 -16.94 -1.86 -10.93
CA LEU A 141 -15.74 -2.23 -10.15
C LEU A 141 -16.04 -2.34 -8.65
N SER A 142 -16.90 -1.44 -8.15
CA SER A 142 -17.32 -1.42 -6.76
C SER A 142 -18.13 -2.67 -6.41
N ASP A 143 -19.00 -3.11 -7.30
CA ASP A 143 -19.78 -4.33 -7.11
C ASP A 143 -18.90 -5.60 -7.16
N THR A 144 -17.90 -5.62 -8.05
CA THR A 144 -16.87 -6.68 -8.05
C THR A 144 -16.15 -6.72 -6.69
N LEU A 145 -15.70 -5.56 -6.18
CA LEU A 145 -15.01 -5.51 -4.89
C LEU A 145 -15.92 -5.90 -3.71
N LYS A 146 -17.20 -5.52 -3.74
CA LYS A 146 -18.20 -6.00 -2.75
C LYS A 146 -18.30 -7.52 -2.77
N SER A 147 -18.42 -8.13 -3.96
CA SER A 147 -18.47 -9.59 -4.09
C SER A 147 -17.23 -10.26 -3.50
N VAL A 148 -16.05 -9.67 -3.67
CA VAL A 148 -14.82 -10.15 -3.03
C VAL A 148 -14.91 -10.08 -1.51
N PHE A 149 -15.40 -8.97 -0.96
CA PHE A 149 -15.62 -8.85 0.49
C PHE A 149 -16.64 -9.83 1.05
N ASP A 150 -17.66 -10.18 0.27
CA ASP A 150 -18.71 -11.12 0.69
C ASP A 150 -18.24 -12.58 0.59
N THR A 151 -17.23 -12.86 -0.25
CA THR A 151 -16.71 -14.22 -0.47
C THR A 151 -15.50 -14.54 0.39
N HIS A 152 -14.68 -13.54 0.74
CA HIS A 152 -13.41 -13.71 1.45
C HIS A 152 -13.46 -13.10 2.85
N ASN A 153 -13.87 -13.90 3.84
CA ASN A 153 -14.06 -13.44 5.23
C ASN A 153 -12.77 -12.86 5.85
N GLU A 154 -11.62 -13.48 5.62
CA GLU A 154 -10.34 -12.99 6.15
C GLU A 154 -9.98 -11.59 5.63
N PHE A 155 -10.25 -11.32 4.35
CA PHE A 155 -10.03 -10.00 3.76
C PHE A 155 -11.06 -8.99 4.28
N SER A 156 -12.32 -9.41 4.35
CA SER A 156 -13.45 -8.62 4.89
C SER A 156 -13.22 -8.16 6.32
N ALA A 157 -12.63 -9.03 7.16
CA ALA A 157 -12.35 -8.77 8.56
C ALA A 157 -11.28 -7.69 8.79
N LEU A 158 -10.43 -7.39 7.80
CA LEU A 158 -9.42 -6.33 7.92
C LEU A 158 -10.06 -4.94 7.86
N TYR A 159 -11.14 -4.76 7.11
CA TYR A 159 -11.68 -3.43 6.80
C TYR A 159 -12.93 -3.11 7.61
N GLN A 160 -12.77 -2.21 8.60
CA GLN A 160 -13.89 -1.62 9.35
C GLN A 160 -14.68 -0.61 8.49
N THR A 161 -13.97 0.19 7.70
CA THR A 161 -14.55 1.19 6.79
C THR A 161 -14.16 0.84 5.36
N ARG A 162 -15.15 0.88 4.44
CA ARG A 162 -14.97 0.55 3.03
C ARG A 162 -15.36 1.75 2.17
N TYR A 163 -14.43 2.19 1.33
CA TYR A 163 -14.56 3.39 0.51
C TYR A 163 -15.04 3.04 -0.90
N LEU A 164 -16.15 2.30 -0.99
CA LEU A 164 -16.68 1.74 -2.25
C LEU A 164 -17.22 2.79 -3.24
N ARG A 165 -17.21 4.07 -2.88
CA ARG A 165 -17.58 5.17 -3.78
C ARG A 165 -16.36 5.89 -4.38
N TYR A 166 -15.16 5.48 -3.99
CA TYR A 166 -13.92 6.16 -4.34
C TYR A 166 -13.11 5.30 -5.32
N SER A 167 -13.03 5.75 -6.56
CA SER A 167 -12.45 5.00 -7.68
C SER A 167 -11.01 4.57 -7.43
N LYS A 168 -10.16 5.49 -6.97
CA LYS A 168 -8.76 5.21 -6.60
C LYS A 168 -8.66 4.13 -5.53
N TRP A 169 -9.49 4.20 -4.49
CA TRP A 169 -9.50 3.21 -3.42
C TRP A 169 -9.97 1.84 -3.92
N VAL A 170 -11.08 1.80 -4.67
CA VAL A 170 -11.64 0.56 -5.24
C VAL A 170 -10.64 -0.11 -6.18
N CYS A 171 -10.07 0.63 -7.13
CA CYS A 171 -9.08 0.11 -8.07
C CYS A 171 -7.80 -0.36 -7.36
N ALA A 172 -7.35 0.34 -6.32
CA ALA A 172 -6.19 -0.09 -5.53
C ALA A 172 -6.42 -1.46 -4.88
N ARG A 173 -7.56 -1.67 -4.21
CA ARG A 173 -7.88 -2.97 -3.58
C ARG A 173 -8.04 -4.07 -4.62
N LEU A 174 -8.68 -3.79 -5.76
CA LEU A 174 -8.79 -4.76 -6.84
C LEU A 174 -7.42 -5.15 -7.41
N LEU A 175 -6.51 -4.19 -7.61
CA LEU A 175 -5.14 -4.45 -8.08
C LEU A 175 -4.32 -5.28 -7.08
N GLU A 176 -4.55 -5.12 -5.77
CA GLU A 176 -3.91 -5.97 -4.76
C GLU A 176 -4.34 -7.44 -4.89
N ILE A 177 -5.60 -7.69 -5.21
CA ILE A 177 -6.24 -9.03 -5.18
C ILE A 177 -6.13 -9.76 -6.53
N ILE A 178 -6.09 -9.02 -7.64
CA ILE A 178 -6.11 -9.59 -8.99
C ILE A 178 -4.93 -10.57 -9.20
N PRO A 179 -5.12 -11.69 -9.92
CA PRO A 179 -4.09 -12.70 -10.14
C PRO A 179 -3.10 -12.28 -11.23
N LEU A 180 -2.46 -11.12 -11.02
CA LEU A 180 -1.31 -10.65 -11.79
C LEU A 180 -0.03 -10.94 -11.03
N SER A 181 1.06 -11.16 -11.77
CA SER A 181 2.39 -11.27 -11.18
C SER A 181 2.78 -9.96 -10.50
N LEU A 182 3.76 -10.04 -9.60
CA LEU A 182 4.29 -8.87 -8.91
C LEU A 182 4.88 -7.85 -9.90
N GLU A 183 5.54 -8.33 -10.94
CA GLU A 183 6.12 -7.54 -12.03
C GLU A 183 5.04 -6.84 -12.88
N GLU A 184 3.91 -7.52 -13.13
CA GLU A 184 2.78 -6.92 -13.83
C GLU A 184 2.12 -5.81 -12.98
N LYS A 185 2.01 -6.03 -11.66
CA LYS A 185 1.46 -5.01 -10.74
C LYS A 185 2.35 -3.78 -10.63
N GLU A 186 3.68 -3.95 -10.67
CA GLU A 186 4.64 -2.83 -10.64
C GLU A 186 4.46 -1.85 -11.81
N MET A 187 3.89 -2.27 -12.94
CA MET A 187 3.59 -1.37 -14.05
C MET A 187 2.62 -0.24 -13.65
N PHE A 188 1.84 -0.42 -12.59
CA PHE A 188 0.86 0.54 -12.08
C PHE A 188 1.39 1.43 -10.95
N ILE A 189 2.69 1.40 -10.67
CA ILE A 189 3.33 2.25 -9.64
C ILE A 189 3.60 3.67 -10.16
N GLN A 190 3.55 3.92 -11.47
CA GLN A 190 3.75 5.26 -11.99
C GLN A 190 2.47 6.10 -11.90
N ASP A 191 2.58 7.41 -11.66
CA ASP A 191 1.44 8.33 -11.49
C ASP A 191 0.43 8.28 -12.65
N ILE A 192 0.90 8.10 -13.88
CA ILE A 192 0.08 8.12 -15.11
C ILE A 192 -0.79 6.85 -15.24
N SER A 193 -0.51 5.82 -14.45
CA SER A 193 -1.06 4.48 -14.66
C SER A 193 -2.51 4.28 -14.19
N PHE A 194 -3.10 5.21 -13.44
CA PHE A 194 -4.44 5.02 -12.88
C PHE A 194 -5.53 4.85 -13.95
N ALA A 195 -5.51 5.66 -15.01
CA ALA A 195 -6.47 5.56 -16.10
C ALA A 195 -6.36 4.19 -16.82
N GLN A 196 -5.13 3.74 -17.07
CA GLN A 196 -4.85 2.45 -17.68
C GLN A 196 -5.29 1.28 -16.78
N LEU A 197 -5.09 1.41 -15.46
CA LEU A 197 -5.58 0.44 -14.49
C LEU A 197 -7.10 0.34 -14.51
N LYS A 198 -7.79 1.49 -14.50
CA LYS A 198 -9.26 1.54 -14.53
C LYS A 198 -9.79 0.83 -15.78
N GLU A 199 -9.23 1.10 -16.95
CA GLU A 199 -9.59 0.41 -18.21
C GLU A 199 -9.34 -1.10 -18.16
N LEU A 200 -8.18 -1.53 -17.65
CA LEU A 200 -7.85 -2.95 -17.49
C LEU A 200 -8.86 -3.66 -16.58
N LEU A 201 -9.11 -3.10 -15.40
CA LEU A 201 -10.02 -3.68 -14.42
C LEU A 201 -11.45 -3.77 -14.96
N SER A 202 -11.92 -2.72 -15.64
CA SER A 202 -13.25 -2.73 -16.28
C SER A 202 -13.35 -3.82 -17.34
N SER A 203 -12.34 -3.95 -18.22
CA SER A 203 -12.30 -5.01 -19.23
C SER A 203 -12.30 -6.42 -18.63
N MET A 204 -11.62 -6.62 -17.49
CA MET A 204 -11.59 -7.90 -16.80
C MET A 204 -12.93 -8.24 -16.15
N CYS A 205 -13.61 -7.26 -15.56
CA CYS A 205 -14.94 -7.45 -14.97
C CYS A 205 -15.99 -7.84 -16.03
N GLU A 206 -16.00 -7.17 -17.19
CA GLU A 206 -16.92 -7.50 -18.30
C GLU A 206 -16.73 -8.93 -18.83
N LYS A 207 -15.48 -9.40 -18.95
CA LYS A 207 -15.18 -10.76 -19.44
C LYS A 207 -15.68 -11.83 -18.47
N ASN A 208 -15.64 -11.57 -17.17
CA ASN A 208 -16.12 -12.49 -16.16
C ASN A 208 -17.67 -12.57 -16.14
N GLN A 209 -18.36 -11.45 -16.35
CA GLN A 209 -19.82 -11.42 -16.47
C GLN A 209 -20.33 -12.18 -17.71
N LYS A 210 -19.65 -12.04 -18.86
CA LYS A 210 -20.01 -12.78 -20.09
C LYS A 210 -19.79 -14.30 -20.00
N LYS A 211 -19.02 -14.77 -19.02
CA LYS A 211 -18.73 -16.20 -18.81
C LYS A 211 -19.72 -16.86 -17.83
N SER A 212 -20.41 -16.06 -17.01
CA SER A 212 -21.43 -16.51 -16.07
C SER A 212 -22.85 -16.59 -16.64
N ASP A 213 -23.09 -16.02 -17.82
CA ASP A 213 -24.37 -16.19 -18.51
C ASP A 213 -24.37 -17.54 -19.25
N PRO A 214 -25.14 -18.55 -18.81
CA PRO A 214 -25.33 -19.74 -19.63
C PRO A 214 -26.09 -19.30 -20.88
N ILE A 215 -25.55 -19.64 -22.04
CA ILE A 215 -26.26 -19.63 -23.31
C ILE A 215 -27.58 -20.36 -23.07
N THR A 216 -28.65 -19.58 -22.88
CA THR A 216 -30.01 -20.11 -22.88
C THR A 216 -30.51 -19.90 -24.28
N SER A 217 -30.81 -21.03 -24.94
CA SER A 217 -31.54 -21.14 -26.21
C SER A 217 -30.68 -20.82 -27.46
N SER A 218 -30.66 -21.63 -28.51
CA SER A 218 -31.60 -22.66 -28.99
C SER A 218 -30.88 -23.76 -29.75
#